data_AF-A0A3M0XU12-F1
#
_entry.id   AF-A0A3M0XU12-F1
#
_cell.length_a   1.000
_cell.length_b   1.000
_cell.length_c   1.000
_cell.angle_alpha   90.00
_cell.angle_beta   90.00
_cell.angle_gamma   90.00
#
_symmetry.space_group_name_H-M   'P 1'
#
loop_
_entity.id
_entity.type
_entity.pdbx_description
1 polymer ?
#
loop_
_entity_poly.entity_id
_entity_poly.type
_entity_poly.pdbx_seq_one_letter_code
_entity_poly.pdbx_strand_id
1 'polypeptide(L)' 'MDQGLEFVCLSCKSVLEHTARGLRCSGCFTCYPLREGIPSFAKRDFYWNEIPRADMQRLLNVART' A
#
# COMPACT_ATOMS: atom_id res chain seq x y z
N MET A 1 -15.81 -26.30 -3.41
CA MET A 1 -15.62 -25.30 -2.34
C MET A 1 -14.43 -24.47 -2.77
N ASP A 2 -14.67 -23.23 -3.17
CA ASP A 2 -13.61 -22.30 -3.54
C ASP A 2 -12.87 -21.95 -2.25
N GLN A 3 -11.67 -22.52 -2.05
CA GLN A 3 -10.87 -22.20 -0.87
C GLN A 3 -10.36 -20.77 -1.06
N GLY A 4 -11.10 -19.81 -0.49
CA GLY A 4 -10.75 -18.40 -0.54
C GLY A 4 -9.33 -18.18 -0.02
N LEU A 5 -8.51 -17.48 -0.81
CA LEU A 5 -7.16 -17.10 -0.42
C LEU A 5 -7.25 -16.14 0.78
N GLU A 6 -6.66 -16.52 1.91
CA GLU A 6 -6.53 -15.65 3.07
C GLU A 6 -5.26 -14.79 2.96
N PHE A 7 -5.39 -13.49 3.24
CA PHE A 7 -4.23 -12.63 3.36
C PHE A 7 -3.58 -12.74 4.74
N VAL A 8 -2.25 -12.76 4.77
CA VAL A 8 -1.47 -12.82 6.02
C VAL A 8 -0.56 -11.60 6.16
N CYS A 9 -0.34 -11.19 7.41
CA CYS A 9 0.54 -10.06 7.72
C CYS A 9 1.98 -10.36 7.34
N LEU A 10 2.63 -9.47 6.59
CA LEU A 10 4.04 -9.65 6.21
C LEU A 10 4.98 -9.67 7.42
N SER A 11 4.64 -8.95 8.49
CA SER A 11 5.46 -8.82 9.70
C SER A 11 5.28 -9.96 10.69
N CYS A 12 4.06 -10.30 11.09
CA CYS A 12 3.79 -11.26 12.17
C CYS A 12 3.04 -12.53 11.74
N LYS A 13 2.72 -12.66 10.44
CA LYS A 13 2.05 -13.82 9.83
C LYS A 13 0.62 -14.13 10.31
N SER A 14 0.06 -13.35 11.22
CA SER A 14 -1.36 -13.42 11.58
C SER A 14 -2.25 -13.10 10.38
N VAL A 15 -3.43 -13.72 10.33
CA VAL A 15 -4.47 -13.46 9.31
C VAL A 15 -4.88 -11.99 9.34
N LEU A 16 -5.14 -11.42 8.17
CA LEU A 16 -5.59 -10.05 8.01
C LEU A 16 -7.11 -9.96 7.97
N GLU A 17 -7.64 -8.96 8.67
CA GLU A 17 -9.05 -8.61 8.70
C GLU A 17 -9.37 -7.59 7.62
N HIS A 18 -10.47 -7.78 6.90
CA HIS A 18 -11.01 -6.75 6.00
C HIS A 18 -11.65 -5.62 6.80
N THR A 19 -11.37 -4.39 6.37
CA THR A 19 -11.93 -3.15 6.91
C THR A 19 -12.44 -2.28 5.76
N ALA A 20 -13.20 -1.24 6.08
CA ALA A 20 -13.69 -0.29 5.07
C ALA A 20 -12.58 0.45 4.29
N ARG A 21 -11.33 0.43 4.78
CA ARG A 21 -10.18 1.14 4.17
C ARG A 21 -9.07 0.22 3.66
N GLY A 22 -9.24 -1.10 3.76
CA GLY A 22 -8.23 -2.10 3.40
C GLY A 22 -8.11 -3.22 4.40
N LEU A 23 -6.91 -3.73 4.62
CA LEU A 23 -6.64 -4.86 5.50
C LEU A 23 -5.97 -4.40 6.80
N ARG A 24 -6.34 -4.99 7.93
CA ARG A 24 -5.71 -4.75 9.23
C ARG A 24 -5.23 -6.06 9.83
N CYS A 25 -4.02 -6.06 10.38
CA CYS A 25 -3.54 -7.20 11.14
C CYS A 25 -4.08 -7.18 12.57
N SER A 26 -4.62 -8.29 13.06
CA SER A 26 -5.07 -8.44 14.45
C SER A 26 -3.91 -8.67 15.44
N GLY A 27 -2.76 -9.16 14.97
CA GLY A 27 -1.59 -9.44 15.80
C GLY A 27 -0.70 -8.22 16.07
N CYS A 28 -0.27 -7.52 15.01
CA CYS A 28 0.63 -6.37 15.13
C CYS A 28 0.00 -5.01 14.77
N PHE A 29 -1.29 -4.99 14.43
CA PHE A 29 -2.06 -3.78 14.10
C PHE A 29 -1.59 -3.00 12.87
N THR A 30 -0.64 -3.53 12.09
CA THR A 30 -0.27 -2.97 10.78
C THR A 30 -1.49 -2.89 9.86
N CYS A 31 -1.63 -1.75 9.19
CA CYS A 31 -2.69 -1.50 8.21
C CYS A 31 -2.12 -1.51 6.79
N TYR A 32 -2.86 -2.11 5.86
CA TYR A 32 -2.54 -2.17 4.43
C TYR A 32 -3.71 -1.53 3.67
N PRO A 33 -3.53 -0.31 3.13
CA PRO A 33 -4.61 0.39 2.45
C PRO A 33 -4.96 -0.27 1.12
N LEU A 34 -6.19 -0.04 0.63
CA LEU A 34 -6.52 -0.32 -0.77
C LEU A 34 -6.02 0.81 -1.66
N ARG A 35 -5.42 0.45 -2.80
CA ARG A 35 -5.17 1.36 -3.92
C ARG A 35 -5.90 0.80 -5.13
N GLU A 36 -6.87 1.55 -5.65
CA GLU A 36 -7.68 1.13 -6.81
C GLU A 36 -8.34 -0.26 -6.60
N GLY A 37 -8.78 -0.53 -5.37
CA GLY A 37 -9.41 -1.81 -5.00
C GLY A 37 -8.43 -2.93 -4.65
N ILE A 38 -7.12 -2.73 -4.80
CA ILE A 38 -6.09 -3.74 -4.55
C ILE A 38 -5.39 -3.47 -3.21
N PRO A 39 -5.30 -4.44 -2.29
CA PRO A 39 -4.51 -4.29 -1.07
C PRO A 39 -3.03 -4.00 -1.36
N SER A 40 -2.52 -2.89 -0.81
CA SER A 40 -1.13 -2.47 -0.97
C SER A 40 -0.29 -2.94 0.22
N PHE A 41 0.58 -3.92 -0.03
CA PHE A 41 1.55 -4.41 0.96
C PHE A 41 2.89 -3.67 0.94
N ALA A 42 3.05 -2.71 0.03
CA ALA A 42 4.27 -1.91 -0.09
C ALA A 42 4.30 -0.81 0.98
N LYS A 43 5.46 -0.62 1.62
CA LYS A 43 5.67 0.47 2.60
C LYS A 43 5.67 1.86 1.97
N ARG A 44 6.00 1.95 0.68
CA ARG A 44 6.14 3.20 -0.08
C ARG A 44 5.93 2.93 -1.56
N ASP A 45 5.39 3.92 -2.25
CA ASP A 45 5.34 3.89 -3.71
C ASP A 45 6.77 4.01 -4.25
N PHE A 46 7.20 3.03 -5.04
CA PHE A 46 8.47 3.11 -5.72
C PHE A 46 8.36 4.09 -6.90
N TYR A 47 9.38 4.92 -7.04
CA TYR A 47 9.46 5.91 -8.09
C TYR A 47 10.59 5.49 -9.03
N TRP A 48 10.22 5.21 -10.28
CA TRP A 48 11.09 4.56 -11.27
C TRP A 48 11.61 5.51 -12.34
N ASN A 49 11.38 6.81 -12.20
CA ASN A 49 11.82 7.78 -13.22
C ASN A 49 13.29 8.16 -13.01
N GLU A 50 13.92 8.64 -14.07
CA GLU A 50 15.33 9.05 -14.08
C GLU A 50 15.57 10.30 -13.23
N ILE A 51 14.59 11.21 -13.19
CA ILE A 51 14.65 12.44 -12.42
C ILE A 51 14.40 12.13 -10.95
N PRO A 52 15.29 12.41 -9.99
CA PRO A 52 15.05 12.18 -8.57
C PRO A 52 13.67 12.68 -8.11
N ARG A 53 12.97 11.89 -7.28
CA ARG A 53 11.58 12.19 -6.87
C ARG A 53 11.40 13.62 -6.33
N ALA A 54 12.38 14.12 -5.57
CA ALA A 54 12.33 15.48 -5.03
C ALA A 54 12.32 16.55 -6.14
N ASP A 55 13.08 16.35 -7.21
CA ASP A 55 13.16 17.28 -8.34
C ASP A 55 11.91 17.20 -9.22
N MET A 56 11.35 16.00 -9.43
CA MET A 56 10.08 15.85 -10.11
C MET A 56 8.94 16.59 -9.39
N GLN A 57 8.92 16.54 -8.05
CA GLN A 57 7.93 17.29 -7.27
C GLN A 57 8.07 18.80 -7.48
N ARG A 58 9.30 19.32 -7.65
CA ARG A 58 9.54 20.73 -8.00
C ARG A 58 9.00 21.06 -9.38
N LEU A 59 9.28 20.22 -10.40
CA LEU A 59 8.80 20.43 -11.76
C LEU A 59 7.27 20.46 -11.85
N LEU A 60 6.59 19.52 -11.17
CA LEU A 60 5.13 19.49 -11.11
C LEU A 60 4.52 20.74 -10.47
N ASN A 61 5.20 21.33 -9.48
CA ASN A 61 4.73 22.57 -8.86
C ASN A 61 4.87 23.76 -9.81
N VAL A 62 5.96 23.84 -10.58
CA VAL A 62 6.17 24.90 -11.58
C VAL A 62 5.17 24.80 -12.73
N ALA A 63 4.88 23.59 -13.21
CA ALA A 63 3.95 23.38 -14.34
C ALA A 63 2.47 23.66 -14.00
N ARG A 64 2.12 23.80 -12.72
CA ARG A 64 0.76 24.14 -12.26
C ARG A 64 0.51 25.64 -12.14
N THR A 65 1.54 26.45 -12.36
CA THR A 65 1.49 27.92 -12.42
C THR A 65 1.32 28.38 -13.85
#